data_AF-A0A3D5K105-F1
#
_entry.id   AF-A0A3D5K105-F1
#
_cell.length_a   1.000
_cell.length_b   1.000
_cell.length_c   1.000
_cell.angle_alpha   90.00
_cell.angle_beta   90.00
_cell.angle_gamma   90.00
#
_symmetry.space_group_name_H-M   'P 1'
#
loop_
_entity.id
_entity.type
_entity.pdbx_description
1 polymer ?
#
loop_
_entity_poly.entity_id
_entity_poly.type
_entity_poly.pdbx_seq_one_letter_code
_entity_poly.pdbx_strand_id
1 'polypeptide(L)'
;MLALYDFRLAKGEIVKVRPGAGQPLDLKIVNPKNVRRSEGGLEIRGQTLVRSVKPASKISNAVKRSAEITLEAWVRPGNKKQEGPARIVTISGNSTNRNITLGQEEDRYNARFRTTETSNNGLPALASKPGSLNLKLTHVVFTRNTAGHAKIYLNGKLNSSRLIGGRTARWDLIYRLGLGNELSKGRPWLGTYHLVAVYGRELGADEVRKNFEAGLDGEGVQVELAANQRTAKEKFFDEEIVPILSRHCLECHDTATRKGKLDLSKKAKAFALSNGDKAIIPGKSAESLVWEVVESDDMPDERESLTPAEKQLLRKWIDDGAVWTTNEIDPLAHTFDRRATENWVRRLTVSEYIRSVKSVVGVDIEKEARELLPSDIRADGFSNTAYNLKVDLKHIEAYATLAGWIVKKWIFSRSSNVTTTG
;
A
#
# COMPACT_ATOMS: atom_id res chain seq x y z
N MET A 1 -2.46 3.52 13.44
CA MET A 1 -3.45 4.06 12.48
C MET A 1 -2.81 4.29 11.10
N LEU A 2 -3.53 4.09 9.99
CA LEU A 2 -3.00 4.20 8.62
C LEU A 2 -3.47 5.43 7.86
N ALA A 3 -4.71 5.88 8.10
CA ALA A 3 -5.29 7.11 7.57
C ALA A 3 -6.40 7.61 8.50
N LEU A 4 -6.54 8.93 8.63
CA LEU A 4 -7.60 9.60 9.39
C LEU A 4 -8.07 10.85 8.64
N TYR A 5 -9.36 10.94 8.40
CA TYR A 5 -10.03 12.10 7.79
C TYR A 5 -11.07 12.61 8.79
N ASP A 6 -10.86 13.83 9.28
CA ASP A 6 -11.71 14.51 10.27
C ASP A 6 -12.58 15.62 9.64
N PHE A 7 -12.46 15.81 8.33
CA PHE A 7 -13.21 16.81 7.55
C PHE A 7 -13.14 18.25 8.13
N ARG A 8 -12.09 18.59 8.87
CA ARG A 8 -11.90 19.91 9.51
C ARG A 8 -11.91 21.09 8.54
N LEU A 9 -11.51 20.87 7.29
CA LEU A 9 -11.51 21.92 6.28
C LEU A 9 -12.92 22.14 5.74
N ALA A 10 -13.47 23.33 5.98
CA ALA A 10 -14.81 23.73 5.53
C ALA A 10 -14.91 24.03 4.01
N LYS A 11 -13.79 24.10 3.28
CA LYS A 11 -13.75 24.47 1.85
C LYS A 11 -12.74 23.62 1.07
N GLY A 12 -12.83 23.69 -0.25
CA GLY A 12 -11.89 23.06 -1.19
C GLY A 12 -12.27 21.63 -1.62
N GLU A 13 -11.67 21.20 -2.71
CA GLU A 13 -11.94 19.90 -3.35
C GLU A 13 -11.12 18.75 -2.77
N ILE A 14 -10.19 19.05 -1.87
CA ILE A 14 -9.30 18.06 -1.26
C ILE A 14 -9.73 17.82 0.20
N VAL A 15 -9.90 16.56 0.56
CA VAL A 15 -9.99 16.10 1.95
C VAL A 15 -8.59 15.65 2.35
N LYS A 16 -7.95 16.43 3.22
CA LYS A 16 -6.60 16.13 3.70
C LYS A 16 -6.64 15.03 4.75
N VAL A 17 -5.69 14.11 4.67
CA VAL A 17 -5.44 13.18 5.79
C VAL A 17 -4.78 13.94 6.95
N ARG A 18 -5.07 13.55 8.20
CA ARG A 18 -4.36 14.09 9.37
C ARG A 18 -2.86 13.75 9.30
N PRO A 19 -1.95 14.72 9.59
CA PRO A 19 -0.52 14.45 9.71
C PRO A 19 -0.26 13.42 10.81
N GLY A 20 0.67 12.49 10.59
CA GLY A 20 1.05 11.47 11.56
C GLY A 20 1.05 10.03 11.04
N ALA A 21 0.53 9.78 9.82
CA ALA A 21 0.48 8.45 9.23
C ALA A 21 1.22 8.38 7.88
N GLY A 22 2.55 8.50 7.88
CA GLY A 22 3.39 8.25 6.68
C GLY A 22 2.99 9.08 5.45
N GLN A 23 3.20 8.54 4.23
CA GLN A 23 2.84 9.25 2.99
C GLN A 23 1.34 9.63 2.98
N PRO A 24 1.01 10.90 2.71
CA PRO A 24 -0.37 11.38 2.77
C PRO A 24 -1.22 10.74 1.67
N LEU A 25 -2.40 10.23 2.04
CA LEU A 25 -3.39 9.66 1.13
C LEU A 25 -4.59 10.61 0.98
N ASP A 26 -4.35 11.83 0.52
CA ASP A 26 -5.41 12.82 0.35
C ASP A 26 -6.49 12.36 -0.63
N LEU A 27 -7.74 12.75 -0.36
CA LEU A 27 -8.88 12.40 -1.20
C LEU A 27 -9.34 13.62 -2.00
N LYS A 28 -9.59 13.42 -3.30
CA LYS A 28 -10.19 14.41 -4.19
C LYS A 28 -11.69 14.17 -4.30
N ILE A 29 -12.47 15.23 -4.13
CA ILE A 29 -13.90 15.27 -4.41
C ILE A 29 -14.08 15.42 -5.93
N VAL A 30 -14.63 14.40 -6.58
CA VAL A 30 -14.75 14.36 -8.05
C VAL A 30 -15.82 15.32 -8.57
N ASN A 31 -16.96 15.41 -7.89
CA ASN A 31 -18.02 16.36 -8.22
C ASN A 31 -18.39 17.20 -6.98
N PRO A 32 -17.77 18.37 -6.78
CA PRO A 32 -18.01 19.23 -5.62
C PRO A 32 -19.44 19.76 -5.52
N LYS A 33 -20.18 19.91 -6.64
CA LYS A 33 -21.57 20.39 -6.64
C LYS A 33 -22.52 19.47 -5.85
N ASN A 34 -22.16 18.19 -5.78
CA ASN A 34 -22.94 17.16 -5.06
C ASN A 34 -22.48 16.98 -3.62
N VAL A 35 -21.68 17.91 -3.09
CA VAL A 35 -21.13 17.88 -1.75
C VAL A 35 -21.36 19.24 -1.05
N ARG A 36 -21.73 19.22 0.22
CA ARG A 36 -21.61 20.38 1.11
C ARG A 36 -20.54 20.12 2.15
N ARG A 37 -19.59 21.03 2.27
CA ARG A 37 -18.58 21.02 3.33
C ARG A 37 -19.01 21.93 4.47
N SER A 38 -18.69 21.52 5.68
CA SER A 38 -18.71 22.34 6.89
C SER A 38 -17.43 22.05 7.67
N GLU A 39 -17.14 22.86 8.68
CA GLU A 39 -16.09 22.50 9.63
C GLU A 39 -16.49 21.20 10.34
N GLY A 40 -15.62 20.18 10.28
CA GLY A 40 -15.87 18.85 10.84
C GLY A 40 -16.94 18.03 10.10
N GLY A 41 -17.27 18.39 8.85
CA GLY A 41 -18.37 17.73 8.12
C GLY A 41 -18.22 17.71 6.60
N LEU A 42 -18.58 16.56 6.02
CA LEU A 42 -18.68 16.37 4.57
C LEU A 42 -20.01 15.69 4.22
N GLU A 43 -20.97 16.45 3.71
CA GLU A 43 -22.28 15.95 3.32
C GLU A 43 -22.31 15.59 1.82
N ILE A 44 -22.64 14.34 1.52
CA ILE A 44 -22.89 13.85 0.17
C ILE A 44 -24.38 14.01 -0.15
N ARG A 45 -24.69 14.91 -1.08
CA ARG A 45 -26.07 15.29 -1.47
C ARG A 45 -26.55 14.64 -2.75
N GLY A 46 -25.63 14.08 -3.53
CA GLY A 46 -25.92 13.42 -4.80
C GLY A 46 -24.77 12.52 -5.23
N GLN A 47 -24.83 12.04 -6.47
CA GLN A 47 -23.80 11.13 -6.98
C GLN A 47 -22.44 11.83 -7.12
N THR A 48 -21.51 11.50 -6.24
CA THR A 48 -20.12 11.98 -6.29
C THR A 48 -19.22 10.91 -5.70
N LEU A 49 -17.92 11.00 -5.96
CA LEU A 49 -16.93 10.10 -5.41
C LEU A 49 -15.85 10.94 -4.75
N VAL A 50 -15.49 10.59 -3.53
CA VAL A 50 -14.37 11.21 -2.81
C VAL A 50 -13.27 10.17 -2.71
N ARG A 51 -12.21 10.34 -3.50
CA ARG A 51 -11.28 9.24 -3.84
C ARG A 51 -9.83 9.64 -3.66
N SER A 52 -9.00 8.71 -3.21
CA SER A 52 -7.55 8.90 -3.18
C SER A 52 -6.98 9.08 -4.59
N VAL A 53 -6.09 10.06 -4.77
CA VAL A 53 -5.46 10.29 -6.07
C VAL A 53 -4.59 9.10 -6.48
N LYS A 54 -3.83 8.59 -5.50
CA LYS A 54 -2.96 7.41 -5.63
C LYS A 54 -3.67 6.15 -5.12
N PRO A 55 -3.24 4.95 -5.55
CA PRO A 55 -3.69 3.69 -4.94
C PRO A 55 -3.50 3.67 -3.42
N ALA A 56 -4.39 2.95 -2.73
CA ALA A 56 -4.30 2.75 -1.28
C ALA A 56 -3.30 1.62 -0.92
N SER A 57 -2.18 1.53 -1.64
CA SER A 57 -1.21 0.43 -1.55
C SER A 57 -0.65 0.26 -0.14
N LYS A 58 -0.44 1.35 0.59
CA LYS A 58 -0.03 1.32 2.01
C LYS A 58 -1.04 0.54 2.88
N ILE A 59 -2.33 0.80 2.70
CA ILE A 59 -3.39 0.10 3.44
C ILE A 59 -3.43 -1.35 2.99
N SER A 60 -3.44 -1.61 1.69
CA SER A 60 -3.49 -2.98 1.18
C SER A 60 -2.28 -3.81 1.62
N ASN A 61 -1.07 -3.24 1.61
CA ASN A 61 0.14 -3.91 2.09
C ASN A 61 0.10 -4.19 3.59
N ALA A 62 -0.40 -3.26 4.40
CA ALA A 62 -0.56 -3.49 5.84
C ALA A 62 -1.49 -4.69 6.08
N VAL A 63 -2.64 -4.74 5.42
CA VAL A 63 -3.61 -5.84 5.56
C VAL A 63 -3.09 -7.16 4.99
N LYS A 64 -2.29 -7.14 3.92
CA LYS A 64 -1.61 -8.35 3.41
C LYS A 64 -0.65 -8.94 4.43
N ARG A 65 0.01 -8.10 5.23
CA ARG A 65 0.98 -8.52 6.26
C ARG A 65 0.32 -8.94 7.56
N SER A 66 -0.61 -8.15 8.08
CA SER A 66 -1.25 -8.43 9.37
C SER A 66 -2.41 -9.42 9.26
N ALA A 67 -3.07 -9.49 8.09
CA ALA A 67 -4.41 -10.07 7.95
C ALA A 67 -5.47 -9.40 8.83
N GLU A 68 -5.20 -8.19 9.32
CA GLU A 68 -6.05 -7.44 10.22
C GLU A 68 -6.41 -6.08 9.65
N ILE A 69 -7.60 -5.59 10.02
CA ILE A 69 -8.01 -4.23 9.68
C ILE A 69 -9.10 -3.73 10.63
N THR A 70 -9.16 -2.42 10.80
CA THR A 70 -10.34 -1.72 11.29
C THR A 70 -10.71 -0.57 10.37
N LEU A 71 -11.99 -0.50 9.97
CA LEU A 71 -12.60 0.68 9.37
C LEU A 71 -13.52 1.32 10.41
N GLU A 72 -13.25 2.57 10.75
CA GLU A 72 -14.05 3.35 11.70
C GLU A 72 -14.63 4.56 10.97
N ALA A 73 -15.91 4.84 11.18
CA ALA A 73 -16.57 5.99 10.61
C ALA A 73 -17.60 6.59 11.58
N TRP A 74 -17.58 7.91 11.72
CA TRP A 74 -18.68 8.65 12.32
C TRP A 74 -19.52 9.25 11.20
N VAL A 75 -20.75 8.76 11.06
CA VAL A 75 -21.62 9.09 9.93
C VAL A 75 -23.05 9.35 10.36
N ARG A 76 -23.72 10.22 9.63
CA ARG A 76 -25.17 10.42 9.68
C ARG A 76 -25.77 10.00 8.34
N PRO A 77 -26.42 8.83 8.23
CA PRO A 77 -27.08 8.42 6.99
C PRO A 77 -28.14 9.44 6.54
N GLY A 78 -28.23 9.70 5.24
CA GLY A 78 -29.24 10.62 4.69
C GLY A 78 -30.65 10.02 4.65
N ASN A 79 -30.76 8.70 4.57
CA ASN A 79 -32.02 7.96 4.57
C ASN A 79 -31.79 6.47 4.92
N LYS A 80 -32.88 5.71 5.09
CA LYS A 80 -32.87 4.26 5.40
C LYS A 80 -33.13 3.35 4.20
N LYS A 81 -33.27 3.89 2.99
CA LYS A 81 -33.70 3.15 1.79
C LYS A 81 -32.62 3.11 0.71
N GLN A 82 -31.35 3.27 1.09
CA GLN A 82 -30.26 3.26 0.12
C GLN A 82 -30.02 1.84 -0.39
N GLU A 83 -30.08 1.68 -1.70
CA GLU A 83 -29.94 0.38 -2.34
C GLU A 83 -28.49 -0.10 -2.35
N GLY A 84 -28.34 -1.32 -1.86
CA GLY A 84 -27.14 -1.70 -1.15
C GLY A 84 -26.18 -2.66 -1.84
N PRO A 85 -24.91 -2.69 -1.36
CA PRO A 85 -24.41 -1.74 -0.38
C PRO A 85 -24.10 -0.40 -1.07
N ALA A 86 -24.67 0.71 -0.61
CA ALA A 86 -24.19 2.05 -0.88
C ALA A 86 -22.83 2.21 -0.17
N ARG A 87 -21.83 2.78 -0.84
CA ARG A 87 -20.44 2.77 -0.32
C ARG A 87 -20.19 3.91 0.66
N ILE A 88 -20.05 3.58 1.94
CA ILE A 88 -19.60 4.52 2.96
C ILE A 88 -18.07 4.66 2.85
N VAL A 89 -17.34 3.55 2.91
CA VAL A 89 -15.89 3.47 2.69
C VAL A 89 -15.59 2.24 1.83
N THR A 90 -14.75 2.37 0.81
CA THR A 90 -14.38 1.24 -0.04
C THR A 90 -12.94 1.32 -0.52
N ILE A 91 -12.28 0.16 -0.64
CA ILE A 91 -11.06 -0.01 -1.43
C ILE A 91 -11.40 -1.03 -2.51
N SER A 92 -11.69 -0.54 -3.71
CA SER A 92 -12.20 -1.35 -4.80
C SER A 92 -11.65 -0.93 -6.16
N GLY A 93 -11.80 -1.83 -7.12
CA GLY A 93 -11.61 -1.50 -8.53
C GLY A 93 -12.93 -1.11 -9.18
N ASN A 94 -14.02 -1.82 -8.85
CA ASN A 94 -15.34 -1.64 -9.44
C ASN A 94 -16.46 -2.30 -8.60
N SER A 95 -17.67 -2.31 -9.15
CA SER A 95 -18.88 -2.87 -8.55
C SER A 95 -18.84 -4.38 -8.24
N THR A 96 -17.88 -5.13 -8.77
CA THR A 96 -17.74 -6.58 -8.57
C THR A 96 -16.39 -7.01 -7.98
N ASN A 97 -15.42 -6.10 -7.88
CA ASN A 97 -14.06 -6.40 -7.40
C ASN A 97 -13.63 -5.41 -6.32
N ARG A 98 -13.28 -5.92 -5.14
CA ARG A 98 -12.80 -5.10 -4.03
C ARG A 98 -11.86 -5.83 -3.10
N ASN A 99 -11.13 -5.04 -2.33
CA ASN A 99 -10.45 -5.53 -1.14
C ASN A 99 -11.39 -5.46 0.06
N ILE A 100 -12.06 -4.33 0.26
CA ILE A 100 -12.98 -4.11 1.37
C ILE A 100 -14.05 -3.07 1.05
N THR A 101 -15.21 -3.18 1.67
CA THR A 101 -16.24 -2.15 1.69
C THR A 101 -16.95 -2.16 3.03
N LEU A 102 -17.09 -0.98 3.64
CA LEU A 102 -18.13 -0.67 4.62
C LEU A 102 -19.23 0.12 3.89
N GLY A 103 -20.46 -0.32 3.99
CA GLY A 103 -21.58 0.26 3.27
C GLY A 103 -22.88 0.21 4.03
N GLN A 104 -23.92 0.71 3.39
CA GLN A 104 -25.29 0.66 3.87
C GLN A 104 -26.14 -0.13 2.87
N GLU A 105 -27.00 -1.00 3.36
CA GLU A 105 -28.01 -1.69 2.58
C GLU A 105 -29.32 -1.60 3.36
N GLU A 106 -30.25 -0.82 2.83
CA GLU A 106 -31.50 -0.48 3.52
C GLU A 106 -31.23 0.13 4.90
N ASP A 107 -31.71 -0.51 5.96
CA ASP A 107 -31.58 -0.13 7.36
C ASP A 107 -30.46 -0.88 8.10
N ARG A 108 -29.49 -1.42 7.34
CA ARG A 108 -28.32 -2.14 7.86
C ARG A 108 -27.02 -1.51 7.38
N TYR A 109 -25.99 -1.65 8.20
CA TYR A 109 -24.60 -1.51 7.77
C TYR A 109 -24.10 -2.87 7.28
N ASN A 110 -23.31 -2.87 6.22
CA ASN A 110 -22.79 -4.08 5.59
C ASN A 110 -21.30 -3.95 5.32
N ALA A 111 -20.55 -5.00 5.62
CA ALA A 111 -19.14 -5.11 5.34
C ALA A 111 -18.87 -6.28 4.39
N ARG A 112 -18.10 -6.00 3.33
CA ARG A 112 -17.54 -7.02 2.42
C ARG A 112 -16.04 -6.99 2.55
N PHE A 113 -15.41 -8.14 2.72
CA PHE A 113 -13.98 -8.25 2.95
C PHE A 113 -13.42 -9.40 2.12
N ARG A 114 -12.45 -9.12 1.23
CA ARG A 114 -11.89 -10.12 0.33
C ARG A 114 -10.79 -10.92 1.01
N THR A 115 -10.89 -12.23 0.96
CA THR A 115 -9.88 -13.21 1.34
C THR A 115 -9.77 -14.30 0.27
N THR A 116 -8.95 -15.31 0.51
CA THR A 116 -8.89 -16.52 -0.31
C THR A 116 -10.16 -17.39 -0.23
N GLU A 117 -11.03 -17.18 0.77
CA GLU A 117 -12.25 -17.97 1.00
C GLU A 117 -13.54 -17.21 0.63
N THR A 118 -13.45 -15.90 0.43
CA THR A 118 -14.55 -15.09 -0.10
C THR A 118 -14.40 -14.89 -1.61
N SER A 119 -15.47 -14.49 -2.29
CA SER A 119 -15.37 -14.08 -3.69
C SER A 119 -14.47 -12.85 -3.89
N ASN A 120 -14.13 -12.54 -5.15
CA ASN A 120 -13.42 -11.28 -5.51
C ASN A 120 -14.18 -10.01 -5.09
N ASN A 121 -15.48 -10.16 -4.80
CA ASN A 121 -16.35 -9.10 -4.32
C ASN A 121 -16.45 -9.04 -2.78
N GLY A 122 -15.67 -9.85 -2.06
CA GLY A 122 -15.71 -9.95 -0.59
C GLY A 122 -17.01 -10.52 -0.06
N LEU A 123 -17.66 -11.42 -0.80
CA LEU A 123 -18.86 -12.14 -0.36
C LEU A 123 -18.49 -13.52 0.21
N PRO A 124 -19.21 -14.01 1.25
CA PRO A 124 -20.42 -13.43 1.82
C PRO A 124 -20.16 -12.23 2.73
N ALA A 125 -21.12 -11.31 2.80
CA ALA A 125 -20.99 -10.11 3.62
C ALA A 125 -21.29 -10.36 5.11
N LEU A 126 -20.79 -9.47 5.96
CA LEU A 126 -21.23 -9.30 7.35
C LEU A 126 -22.19 -8.11 7.40
N ALA A 127 -23.43 -8.32 7.87
CA ALA A 127 -24.41 -7.26 8.05
C ALA A 127 -24.64 -6.99 9.55
N SER A 128 -24.98 -5.76 9.89
CA SER A 128 -25.56 -5.43 11.19
C SER A 128 -26.99 -5.99 11.28
N LYS A 129 -27.54 -6.06 12.50
CA LYS A 129 -28.91 -6.50 12.76
C LYS A 129 -29.91 -5.64 11.95
N PRO A 130 -31.00 -6.22 11.39
CA PRO A 130 -32.07 -5.44 10.76
C PRO A 130 -32.57 -4.31 11.68
N GLY A 131 -32.91 -3.16 11.12
CA GLY A 131 -33.39 -2.00 11.88
C GLY A 131 -32.32 -1.23 12.69
N SER A 132 -31.06 -1.66 12.67
CA SER A 132 -30.00 -1.05 13.48
C SER A 132 -29.52 0.32 12.98
N LEU A 133 -29.75 0.64 11.70
CA LEU A 133 -29.41 1.94 11.14
C LEU A 133 -30.42 3.01 11.57
N ASN A 134 -29.88 4.12 12.07
CA ASN A 134 -30.63 5.30 12.43
C ASN A 134 -30.12 6.53 11.65
N LEU A 135 -30.94 7.59 11.59
CA LEU A 135 -30.59 8.84 10.88
C LEU A 135 -29.88 9.85 11.78
N LYS A 136 -29.49 9.45 13.00
CA LYS A 136 -28.65 10.25 13.89
C LYS A 136 -27.19 9.94 13.62
N LEU A 137 -26.31 10.76 14.21
CA LEU A 137 -24.89 10.50 14.21
C LEU A 137 -24.63 9.10 14.81
N THR A 138 -23.94 8.25 14.07
CA THR A 138 -23.62 6.89 14.46
C THR A 138 -22.13 6.65 14.29
N HIS A 139 -21.50 6.10 15.32
CA HIS A 139 -20.16 5.54 15.27
C HIS A 139 -20.25 4.09 14.77
N VAL A 140 -19.75 3.84 13.57
CA VAL A 140 -19.80 2.52 12.91
C VAL A 140 -18.38 2.03 12.77
N VAL A 141 -18.10 0.86 13.32
CA VAL A 141 -16.77 0.24 13.24
C VAL A 141 -16.87 -1.17 12.71
N PHE A 142 -16.14 -1.47 11.64
CA PHE A 142 -15.87 -2.83 11.18
C PHE A 142 -14.47 -3.22 11.60
N THR A 143 -14.30 -4.36 12.26
CA THR A 143 -12.99 -4.94 12.57
C THR A 143 -12.87 -6.34 11.98
N ARG A 144 -11.65 -6.76 11.66
CA ARG A 144 -11.30 -8.17 11.42
C ARG A 144 -9.91 -8.44 11.97
N ASN A 145 -9.76 -9.56 12.67
CA ASN A 145 -8.48 -9.99 13.25
C ASN A 145 -7.81 -11.12 12.48
N THR A 146 -6.62 -11.51 12.94
CA THR A 146 -5.81 -12.53 12.26
C THR A 146 -6.47 -13.91 12.24
N ALA A 147 -7.34 -14.20 13.22
CA ALA A 147 -8.12 -15.44 13.27
C ALA A 147 -9.35 -15.40 12.34
N GLY A 148 -9.57 -14.28 11.63
CA GLY A 148 -10.70 -14.10 10.71
C GLY A 148 -12.00 -13.70 11.38
N HIS A 149 -12.03 -13.44 12.69
CA HIS A 149 -13.23 -12.93 13.35
C HIS A 149 -13.48 -11.51 12.90
N ALA A 150 -14.57 -11.31 12.16
CA ALA A 150 -15.03 -10.02 11.72
C ALA A 150 -16.21 -9.55 12.56
N LYS A 151 -16.25 -8.27 12.92
CA LYS A 151 -17.26 -7.68 13.81
C LYS A 151 -17.72 -6.34 13.27
N ILE A 152 -19.00 -6.02 13.50
CA ILE A 152 -19.55 -4.67 13.35
C ILE A 152 -19.95 -4.18 14.75
N TYR A 153 -19.46 -3.00 15.11
CA TYR A 153 -19.85 -2.26 16.30
C TYR A 153 -20.64 -1.02 15.89
N LEU A 154 -21.64 -0.69 16.69
CA LEU A 154 -22.41 0.55 16.59
C LEU A 154 -22.36 1.26 17.94
N ASN A 155 -21.91 2.51 17.96
CA ASN A 155 -21.85 3.34 19.16
C ASN A 155 -21.12 2.63 20.33
N GLY A 156 -19.91 2.14 20.04
CA GLY A 156 -19.08 1.41 21.01
C GLY A 156 -19.52 -0.01 21.35
N LYS A 157 -20.69 -0.48 20.88
CA LYS A 157 -21.27 -1.79 21.26
C LYS A 157 -21.23 -2.78 20.10
N LEU A 158 -20.88 -4.04 20.39
CA LEU A 158 -20.91 -5.11 19.40
C LEU A 158 -22.34 -5.30 18.89
N ASN A 159 -22.52 -5.24 17.57
CA ASN A 159 -23.82 -5.43 16.93
C ASN A 159 -23.93 -6.80 16.26
N SER A 160 -22.92 -7.20 15.51
CA SER A 160 -22.87 -8.51 14.83
C SER A 160 -21.44 -8.98 14.62
N SER A 161 -21.26 -10.28 14.42
CA SER A 161 -19.97 -10.90 14.16
C SER A 161 -20.10 -12.11 13.24
N ARG A 162 -19.03 -12.43 12.51
CA ARG A 162 -18.94 -13.61 11.66
C ARG A 162 -17.48 -14.02 11.48
N LEU A 163 -17.23 -15.32 11.30
CA LEU A 163 -15.94 -15.78 10.79
C LEU A 163 -15.84 -15.49 9.28
N ILE A 164 -14.90 -14.62 8.91
CA ILE A 164 -14.46 -14.41 7.52
C ILE A 164 -13.04 -14.97 7.45
N GLY A 165 -12.91 -16.26 7.20
CA GLY A 165 -11.64 -16.98 7.12
C GLY A 165 -10.81 -16.59 5.89
N GLY A 166 -9.71 -17.31 5.68
CA GLY A 166 -8.82 -17.12 4.53
C GLY A 166 -7.79 -16.00 4.67
N ARG A 167 -6.80 -16.05 3.78
CA ARG A 167 -5.66 -15.13 3.72
C ARG A 167 -5.99 -13.87 2.92
N THR A 168 -5.31 -12.77 3.21
CA THR A 168 -5.48 -11.47 2.53
C THR A 168 -4.47 -11.24 1.40
N ALA A 169 -3.63 -12.23 1.07
CA ALA A 169 -2.57 -12.10 0.06
C ALA A 169 -3.05 -11.65 -1.33
N ARG A 170 -4.33 -11.88 -1.66
CA ARG A 170 -4.97 -11.49 -2.93
C ARG A 170 -5.52 -10.06 -2.97
N TRP A 171 -5.24 -9.25 -1.94
CA TRP A 171 -5.59 -7.84 -1.95
C TRP A 171 -4.83 -7.12 -3.07
N ASP A 172 -5.57 -6.37 -3.88
CA ASP A 172 -5.03 -5.62 -5.00
C ASP A 172 -4.39 -4.31 -4.49
N LEU A 173 -3.17 -4.03 -4.95
CA LEU A 173 -2.42 -2.85 -4.52
C LEU A 173 -2.76 -1.61 -5.35
N ILE A 174 -3.44 -1.76 -6.49
CA ILE A 174 -3.79 -0.64 -7.39
C ILE A 174 -5.13 -0.01 -7.02
N TYR A 175 -5.95 -0.68 -6.20
CA TYR A 175 -7.25 -0.18 -5.79
C TYR A 175 -7.10 1.09 -4.95
N ARG A 176 -8.02 2.02 -5.21
CA ARG A 176 -8.04 3.33 -4.54
C ARG A 176 -9.04 3.31 -3.40
N LEU A 177 -8.75 4.12 -2.39
CA LEU A 177 -9.71 4.41 -1.33
C LEU A 177 -10.79 5.35 -1.88
N GLY A 178 -12.05 5.04 -1.62
CA GLY A 178 -13.21 5.81 -2.03
C GLY A 178 -14.23 5.97 -0.90
N LEU A 179 -14.87 7.13 -0.85
CA LEU A 179 -16.01 7.45 0.00
C LEU A 179 -17.19 7.93 -0.85
N GLY A 180 -18.40 7.71 -0.36
CA GLY A 180 -19.65 8.25 -0.89
C GLY A 180 -20.17 7.55 -2.15
N ASN A 181 -19.38 6.68 -2.80
CA ASN A 181 -19.80 5.91 -3.97
C ASN A 181 -18.81 4.78 -4.31
N GLU A 182 -19.22 3.92 -5.25
CA GLU A 182 -18.34 2.98 -5.93
C GLU A 182 -17.40 3.70 -6.91
N LEU A 183 -16.22 3.12 -7.14
CA LEU A 183 -15.19 3.69 -8.02
C LEU A 183 -15.67 3.76 -9.48
N SER A 184 -16.50 2.82 -9.91
CA SER A 184 -17.22 2.81 -11.19
C SER A 184 -18.51 3.63 -11.18
N LYS A 185 -18.85 4.32 -10.08
CA LYS A 185 -20.14 4.96 -9.81
C LYS A 185 -21.30 3.94 -9.70
N GLY A 186 -22.52 4.43 -9.43
CA GLY A 186 -23.75 3.62 -9.39
C GLY A 186 -24.12 3.01 -8.04
N ARG A 187 -23.40 3.30 -6.95
CA ARG A 187 -23.77 2.92 -5.58
C ARG A 187 -23.56 4.08 -4.60
N PRO A 188 -24.21 5.25 -4.84
CA PRO A 188 -24.01 6.44 -4.03
C PRO A 188 -24.49 6.19 -2.59
N TRP A 189 -23.70 6.64 -1.63
CA TRP A 189 -24.12 6.79 -0.25
C TRP A 189 -24.37 8.26 0.02
N LEU A 190 -25.62 8.60 0.33
CA LEU A 190 -26.02 9.92 0.78
C LEU A 190 -26.01 9.97 2.31
N GLY A 191 -25.48 11.06 2.84
CA GLY A 191 -25.30 11.25 4.27
C GLY A 191 -24.15 12.19 4.57
N THR A 192 -23.84 12.35 5.84
CA THR A 192 -22.79 13.24 6.32
C THR A 192 -21.68 12.41 6.98
N TYR A 193 -20.43 12.64 6.58
CA TYR A 193 -19.25 12.15 7.28
C TYR A 193 -18.78 13.19 8.29
N HIS A 194 -18.37 12.72 9.46
CA HIS A 194 -17.70 13.51 10.49
C HIS A 194 -16.30 12.97 10.79
N LEU A 195 -16.08 11.66 10.62
CA LEU A 195 -14.76 11.05 10.73
C LEU A 195 -14.70 9.77 9.90
N VAL A 196 -13.54 9.49 9.29
CA VAL A 196 -13.19 8.18 8.73
C VAL A 196 -11.76 7.84 9.12
N ALA A 197 -11.55 6.70 9.75
CA ALA A 197 -10.23 6.18 10.10
C ALA A 197 -10.03 4.75 9.60
N VAL A 198 -8.78 4.42 9.26
CA VAL A 198 -8.36 3.09 8.84
C VAL A 198 -7.17 2.66 9.69
N TYR A 199 -7.26 1.48 10.29
CA TYR A 199 -6.20 0.87 11.10
C TYR A 199 -5.76 -0.44 10.44
N GLY A 200 -4.46 -0.72 10.45
CA GLY A 200 -3.89 -1.98 9.93
C GLY A 200 -3.93 -3.15 10.92
N ARG A 201 -4.79 -3.05 11.96
CA ARG A 201 -4.95 -3.99 13.07
C ARG A 201 -6.42 -4.06 13.49
N GLU A 202 -6.79 -5.10 14.25
CA GLU A 202 -8.07 -5.11 14.98
C GLU A 202 -8.01 -4.05 16.09
N LEU A 203 -9.08 -3.25 16.23
CA LEU A 203 -9.38 -2.55 17.48
C LEU A 203 -10.22 -3.48 18.36
N GLY A 204 -9.75 -3.72 19.58
CA GLY A 204 -10.50 -4.50 20.58
C GLY A 204 -11.79 -3.81 21.01
N ALA A 205 -12.70 -4.56 21.65
CA ALA A 205 -13.99 -4.01 22.09
C ALA A 205 -13.84 -2.78 23.01
N ASP A 206 -12.85 -2.80 23.92
CA ASP A 206 -12.55 -1.68 24.80
C ASP A 206 -12.00 -0.46 24.06
N GLU A 207 -11.17 -0.67 23.04
CA GLU A 207 -10.65 0.43 22.21
C GLU A 207 -11.77 1.07 21.39
N VAL A 208 -12.64 0.26 20.79
CA VAL A 208 -13.82 0.73 20.07
C VAL A 208 -14.75 1.51 21.00
N ARG A 209 -14.96 1.04 22.23
CA ARG A 209 -15.76 1.74 23.25
C ARG A 209 -15.10 3.06 23.68
N LYS A 210 -13.80 3.07 23.94
CA LYS A 210 -13.06 4.29 24.28
C LYS A 210 -13.10 5.33 23.16
N ASN A 211 -12.94 4.91 21.90
CA ASN A 211 -13.07 5.81 20.75
C ASN A 211 -14.49 6.36 20.62
N PHE A 212 -15.51 5.57 20.94
CA PHE A 212 -16.90 6.04 20.99
C PHE A 212 -17.11 7.08 22.10
N GLU A 213 -16.67 6.78 23.33
CA GLU A 213 -16.81 7.65 24.51
C GLU A 213 -16.04 8.97 24.34
N ALA A 214 -14.90 8.94 23.66
CA ALA A 214 -14.14 10.13 23.30
C ALA A 214 -14.91 11.06 22.34
N GLY A 215 -15.79 10.52 21.49
CA GLY A 215 -16.59 11.29 20.55
C GLY A 215 -15.78 11.90 19.40
N LEU A 216 -16.34 12.93 18.76
CA LEU A 216 -15.72 13.62 17.61
C LEU A 216 -14.62 14.61 18.01
N ASP A 217 -14.75 15.20 19.20
CA ASP A 217 -13.83 16.20 19.77
C ASP A 217 -12.73 15.54 20.62
N GLY A 218 -12.87 14.24 20.89
CA GLY A 218 -12.09 13.53 21.87
C GLY A 218 -10.61 13.51 21.56
N GLU A 219 -9.84 14.04 22.50
CA GLU A 219 -8.44 13.71 22.75
C GLU A 219 -8.18 12.18 22.75
N GLY A 220 -9.19 11.31 22.80
CA GLY A 220 -9.06 9.86 22.58
C GLY A 220 -8.55 9.45 21.20
N VAL A 221 -8.80 10.23 20.14
CA VAL A 221 -8.09 10.04 18.85
C VAL A 221 -6.62 10.47 18.97
N GLN A 222 -6.31 11.38 19.91
CA GLN A 222 -4.93 11.74 20.26
C GLN A 222 -4.22 10.69 21.13
N VAL A 223 -4.94 9.92 21.96
CA VAL A 223 -4.34 8.87 22.80
C VAL A 223 -3.87 7.67 21.95
N GLU A 224 -4.59 7.31 20.88
CA GLU A 224 -4.12 6.30 19.91
C GLU A 224 -3.06 6.84 18.93
N LEU A 225 -3.02 8.17 18.73
CA LEU A 225 -1.92 8.86 18.05
C LEU A 225 -0.67 8.95 18.93
N ALA A 226 -0.80 9.00 20.27
CA ALA A 226 0.32 9.02 21.21
C ALA A 226 0.96 7.64 21.39
N ALA A 227 0.17 6.56 21.35
CA ALA A 227 0.71 5.19 21.35
C ALA A 227 1.37 4.77 20.01
N ASN A 228 1.27 5.63 18.99
CA ASN A 228 1.86 5.39 17.66
C ASN A 228 2.61 6.61 17.12
N GLN A 229 3.07 7.51 18.00
CA GLN A 229 4.20 8.36 17.63
C GLN A 229 5.43 7.48 17.68
N ARG A 230 5.90 7.06 16.51
CA ARG A 230 7.31 6.73 16.36
C ARG A 230 8.10 7.83 17.06
N THR A 231 8.88 7.46 18.08
CA THR A 231 9.75 8.39 18.81
C THR A 231 10.62 9.15 17.82
N ALA A 232 11.18 10.29 18.22
CA ALA A 232 12.09 11.06 17.35
C ALA A 232 13.20 10.15 16.77
N LYS A 233 13.69 9.19 17.55
CA LYS A 233 14.68 8.19 17.14
C LYS A 233 14.16 7.17 16.12
N GLU A 234 12.92 6.72 16.28
CA GLU A 234 12.28 5.82 15.31
C GLU A 234 12.01 6.52 13.97
N LYS A 235 11.51 7.76 13.99
CA LYS A 235 11.37 8.57 12.76
C LYS A 235 12.70 8.82 12.07
N PHE A 236 13.72 9.18 12.86
CA PHE A 236 15.08 9.39 12.38
C PHE A 236 15.61 8.15 11.66
N PHE A 237 15.40 6.96 12.22
CA PHE A 237 15.77 5.71 11.55
C PHE A 237 15.04 5.53 10.21
N ASP A 238 13.71 5.65 10.17
CA ASP A 238 12.94 5.42 8.94
C ASP A 238 13.20 6.44 7.83
N GLU A 239 13.41 7.71 8.21
CA GLU A 239 13.48 8.83 7.26
C GLU A 239 14.91 9.13 6.82
N GLU A 240 15.90 8.96 7.70
CA GLU A 240 17.30 9.32 7.43
C GLU A 240 18.19 8.08 7.24
N ILE A 241 18.05 7.05 8.08
CA ILE A 241 18.99 5.91 8.11
C ILE A 241 18.63 4.84 7.10
N VAL A 242 17.34 4.48 6.99
CA VAL A 242 16.90 3.45 6.05
C VAL A 242 17.29 3.78 4.60
N PRO A 243 17.14 5.02 4.09
CA PRO A 243 17.64 5.38 2.76
C PRO A 243 19.15 5.20 2.59
N ILE A 244 19.97 5.52 3.61
CA ILE A 244 21.42 5.33 3.58
C ILE A 244 21.76 3.84 3.49
N LEU A 245 21.18 3.03 4.38
CA LEU A 245 21.38 1.57 4.37
C LEU A 245 20.96 0.96 3.03
N SER A 246 19.77 1.32 2.53
CA SER A 246 19.24 0.83 1.25
C SER A 246 20.12 1.21 0.07
N ARG A 247 20.67 2.42 0.03
CA ARG A 247 21.48 2.91 -1.11
C ARG A 247 22.90 2.38 -1.09
N HIS A 248 23.55 2.35 0.07
CA HIS A 248 24.98 2.09 0.18
C HIS A 248 25.29 0.68 0.68
N CYS A 249 24.45 0.07 1.52
CA CYS A 249 24.82 -1.12 2.28
C CYS A 249 24.10 -2.40 1.83
N LEU A 250 22.80 -2.32 1.53
CA LEU A 250 21.93 -3.49 1.34
C LEU A 250 22.13 -4.22 0.00
N GLU A 251 22.98 -3.73 -0.88
CA GLU A 251 23.33 -4.50 -2.08
C GLU A 251 24.34 -5.61 -1.78
N CYS A 252 25.24 -5.39 -0.82
CA CYS A 252 26.26 -6.36 -0.42
C CYS A 252 25.97 -7.02 0.93
N HIS A 253 25.28 -6.33 1.84
CA HIS A 253 25.03 -6.76 3.22
C HIS A 253 23.55 -7.04 3.47
N ASP A 254 22.94 -7.88 2.64
CA ASP A 254 21.56 -8.37 2.84
C ASP A 254 21.53 -9.88 3.09
N THR A 255 20.33 -10.44 3.24
CA THR A 255 20.12 -11.87 3.45
C THR A 255 20.72 -12.75 2.35
N ALA A 256 20.78 -12.28 1.10
CA ALA A 256 21.22 -13.08 -0.05
C ALA A 256 22.74 -13.05 -0.22
N THR A 257 23.34 -11.86 -0.18
CA THR A 257 24.75 -11.65 -0.48
C THR A 257 25.64 -11.81 0.74
N ARG A 258 25.23 -11.29 1.91
CA ARG A 258 25.95 -11.37 3.20
C ARG A 258 27.48 -11.17 3.11
N LYS A 259 27.95 -10.24 2.27
CA LYS A 259 29.38 -9.91 2.18
C LYS A 259 29.89 -9.49 3.56
N GLY A 260 31.10 -9.90 3.92
CA GLY A 260 31.63 -9.67 5.27
C GLY A 260 30.85 -10.38 6.39
N LYS A 261 30.02 -11.39 6.08
CA LYS A 261 29.20 -12.16 7.03
C LYS A 261 28.16 -11.33 7.80
N LEU A 262 27.77 -10.18 7.25
CA LEU A 262 26.84 -9.22 7.83
C LEU A 262 25.53 -9.18 7.02
N ASP A 263 24.39 -9.09 7.72
CA ASP A 263 23.07 -8.90 7.12
C ASP A 263 22.37 -7.72 7.81
N LEU A 264 22.38 -6.56 7.15
CA LEU A 264 21.73 -5.33 7.57
C LEU A 264 20.27 -5.25 7.10
N SER A 265 19.79 -6.16 6.25
CA SER A 265 18.40 -6.12 5.79
C SER A 265 17.43 -6.62 6.86
N LYS A 266 17.92 -7.37 7.86
CA LYS A 266 17.12 -7.90 8.97
C LYS A 266 17.61 -7.41 10.33
N LYS A 267 16.73 -6.77 11.09
CA LYS A 267 17.04 -6.27 12.44
C LYS A 267 17.66 -7.33 13.34
N ALA A 268 17.14 -8.57 13.29
CA ALA A 268 17.62 -9.68 14.11
C ALA A 268 19.05 -10.14 13.77
N LYS A 269 19.60 -9.68 12.64
CA LYS A 269 20.94 -10.06 12.14
C LYS A 269 21.89 -8.86 12.02
N ALA A 270 21.36 -7.64 12.00
CA ALA A 270 22.17 -6.43 11.79
C ALA A 270 23.18 -6.14 12.91
N PHE A 271 22.90 -6.57 14.15
CA PHE A 271 23.74 -6.24 15.30
C PHE A 271 24.98 -7.12 15.48
N ALA A 272 25.05 -8.27 14.80
CA ALA A 272 26.14 -9.21 14.95
C ALA A 272 26.53 -9.85 13.61
N LEU A 273 27.82 -10.07 13.43
CA LEU A 273 28.37 -10.88 12.35
C LEU A 273 28.02 -12.35 12.57
N SER A 274 28.09 -13.14 11.50
CA SER A 274 27.76 -14.58 11.57
C SER A 274 28.69 -15.39 12.47
N ASN A 275 29.87 -14.86 12.84
CA ASN A 275 30.81 -15.46 13.77
C ASN A 275 30.59 -15.04 15.25
N GLY A 276 29.61 -14.17 15.52
CA GLY A 276 29.25 -13.71 16.86
C GLY A 276 29.84 -12.35 17.26
N ASP A 277 30.74 -11.77 16.45
CA ASP A 277 31.30 -10.44 16.71
C ASP A 277 30.23 -9.35 16.56
N LYS A 278 30.31 -8.29 17.36
CA LYS A 278 29.31 -7.23 17.37
C LYS A 278 29.54 -6.29 16.18
N ALA A 279 28.59 -6.27 15.25
CA ALA A 279 28.64 -5.39 14.09
C ALA A 279 28.18 -3.97 14.43
N ILE A 280 27.09 -3.86 15.20
CA ILE A 280 26.55 -2.58 15.70
C ILE A 280 26.40 -2.72 17.22
N ILE A 281 27.01 -1.79 17.96
CA ILE A 281 26.86 -1.67 19.40
C ILE A 281 26.00 -0.43 19.69
N PRO A 282 24.73 -0.61 20.08
CA PRO A 282 23.84 0.50 20.45
C PRO A 282 24.48 1.44 21.48
N GLY A 283 24.52 2.72 21.17
CA GLY A 283 25.05 3.78 22.03
C GLY A 283 26.57 3.98 21.96
N LYS A 284 27.27 3.21 21.11
CA LYS A 284 28.73 3.18 21.06
C LYS A 284 29.24 3.08 19.63
N SER A 285 29.15 4.16 18.85
CA SER A 285 29.66 4.15 17.47
C SER A 285 31.15 3.82 17.42
N ALA A 286 31.94 4.35 18.36
CA ALA A 286 33.39 4.13 18.43
C ALA A 286 33.80 2.67 18.67
N GLU A 287 32.89 1.82 19.17
CA GLU A 287 33.12 0.39 19.39
C GLU A 287 32.38 -0.48 18.35
N SER A 288 31.71 0.14 17.37
CA SER A 288 30.90 -0.57 16.36
C SER A 288 31.68 -0.79 15.07
N LEU A 289 31.89 -2.04 14.66
CA LEU A 289 32.61 -2.40 13.42
C LEU A 289 32.01 -1.73 12.18
N VAL A 290 30.67 -1.62 12.10
CA VAL A 290 29.99 -0.94 10.99
C VAL A 290 30.39 0.53 10.89
N TRP A 291 30.60 1.20 12.03
CA TRP A 291 31.05 2.59 12.02
C TRP A 291 32.53 2.70 11.65
N GLU A 292 33.38 1.81 12.17
CA GLU A 292 34.81 1.76 11.86
C GLU A 292 35.08 1.73 10.35
N VAL A 293 34.43 0.81 9.62
CA VAL A 293 34.61 0.64 8.16
C VAL A 293 33.96 1.74 7.33
N VAL A 294 32.98 2.47 7.87
CA VAL A 294 32.37 3.63 7.21
C VAL A 294 33.20 4.89 7.46
N GLU A 295 33.79 5.03 8.65
CA GLU A 295 34.65 6.16 9.01
C GLU A 295 35.94 6.15 8.17
N SER A 296 36.53 4.96 7.94
CA SER A 296 37.73 4.77 7.12
C SER A 296 37.50 4.81 5.60
N ASP A 297 36.25 4.93 5.14
CA ASP A 297 35.87 4.82 3.72
C ASP A 297 36.13 3.45 3.07
N ASP A 298 36.38 2.41 3.87
CA ASP A 298 36.52 1.03 3.37
C ASP A 298 35.17 0.45 2.89
N MET A 299 34.05 1.02 3.35
CA MET A 299 32.69 0.65 2.94
C MET A 299 31.83 1.87 2.60
N PRO A 300 31.03 1.79 1.51
CA PRO A 300 30.83 0.64 0.62
C PRO A 300 31.99 0.35 -0.34
N ASP A 301 32.41 -0.92 -0.39
CA ASP A 301 33.49 -1.41 -1.26
C ASP A 301 33.10 -1.28 -2.75
N GLU A 302 34.05 -0.82 -3.57
CA GLU A 302 33.89 -0.56 -5.01
C GLU A 302 32.77 0.44 -5.37
N ARG A 303 32.39 1.33 -4.45
CA ARG A 303 31.32 2.33 -4.66
C ARG A 303 31.67 3.70 -4.10
N GLU A 304 30.82 4.68 -4.43
CA GLU A 304 30.90 6.00 -3.84
C GLU A 304 30.63 5.92 -2.33
N SER A 305 31.59 6.40 -1.56
CA SER A 305 31.52 6.48 -0.11
C SER A 305 30.37 7.36 0.35
N LEU A 306 29.96 7.18 1.61
CA LEU A 306 28.95 8.04 2.21
C LEU A 306 29.49 9.48 2.29
N THR A 307 28.62 10.45 1.98
CA THR A 307 28.96 11.85 2.17
C THR A 307 29.22 12.15 3.66
N PRO A 308 29.98 13.21 4.01
CA PRO A 308 30.22 13.57 5.41
C PRO A 308 28.92 13.76 6.22
N ALA A 309 27.86 14.27 5.59
CA ALA A 309 26.54 14.41 6.21
C ALA A 309 25.87 13.05 6.50
N GLU A 310 25.94 12.10 5.56
CA GLU A 310 25.39 10.76 5.75
C GLU A 310 26.16 9.96 6.80
N LYS A 311 27.49 10.10 6.84
CA LYS A 311 28.32 9.54 7.92
C LYS A 311 27.88 10.06 9.28
N GLN A 312 27.65 11.38 9.42
CA GLN A 312 27.18 11.97 10.67
C GLN A 312 25.80 11.44 11.10
N LEU A 313 24.88 11.26 10.15
CA LEU A 313 23.55 10.68 10.43
C LEU A 313 23.67 9.24 10.94
N LEU A 314 24.50 8.42 10.27
CA LEU A 314 24.71 7.03 10.66
C LEU A 314 25.37 6.91 12.04
N ARG A 315 26.41 7.70 12.31
CA ARG A 315 27.06 7.78 13.62
C ARG A 315 26.07 8.14 14.72
N LYS A 316 25.32 9.24 14.49
CA LYS A 316 24.31 9.72 15.41
C LYS A 316 23.27 8.66 15.74
N TRP A 317 22.81 7.92 14.75
CA TRP A 317 21.84 6.85 14.97
C TRP A 317 22.39 5.72 15.85
N ILE A 318 23.65 5.31 15.63
CA ILE A 318 24.29 4.30 16.48
C ILE A 318 24.41 4.82 17.91
N ASP A 319 24.90 6.04 18.10
CA ASP A 319 25.05 6.68 19.42
C ASP A 319 23.71 6.93 20.11
N ASP A 320 22.63 7.13 19.34
CA ASP A 320 21.26 7.24 19.87
C ASP A 320 20.65 5.90 20.27
N GLY A 321 21.41 4.81 20.22
CA GLY A 321 20.99 3.47 20.63
C GLY A 321 20.53 2.58 19.48
N ALA A 322 20.90 2.92 18.23
CA ALA A 322 20.59 2.15 17.03
C ALA A 322 19.11 1.71 16.96
N VAL A 323 18.21 2.64 17.27
CA VAL A 323 16.77 2.37 17.35
C VAL A 323 16.25 1.97 15.97
N TRP A 324 15.66 0.78 15.89
CA TRP A 324 15.29 0.13 14.63
C TRP A 324 13.81 -0.24 14.63
N THR A 325 13.05 0.27 13.65
CA THR A 325 11.57 0.27 13.64
C THR A 325 10.92 -0.89 12.89
N THR A 326 11.65 -1.53 11.97
CA THR A 326 11.16 -2.62 11.13
C THR A 326 11.92 -3.92 11.42
N ASN A 327 11.29 -5.08 11.20
CA ASN A 327 12.01 -6.35 11.30
C ASN A 327 12.87 -6.62 10.06
N GLU A 328 12.51 -6.01 8.94
CA GLU A 328 13.15 -6.14 7.64
C GLU A 328 13.12 -4.80 6.91
N ILE A 329 14.21 -4.47 6.20
CA ILE A 329 14.29 -3.35 5.27
C ILE A 329 14.16 -3.93 3.86
N ASP A 330 13.15 -3.47 3.12
CA ASP A 330 13.01 -3.75 1.70
C ASP A 330 13.85 -2.73 0.91
N PRO A 331 14.97 -3.12 0.27
CA PRO A 331 15.84 -2.19 -0.44
C PRO A 331 15.09 -1.39 -1.52
N LEU A 332 14.03 -1.95 -2.09
CA LEU A 332 13.26 -1.35 -3.20
C LEU A 332 12.20 -0.35 -2.73
N ALA A 333 11.83 -0.38 -1.45
CA ALA A 333 10.88 0.57 -0.90
C ALA A 333 11.47 1.99 -0.79
N HIS A 334 12.81 2.11 -0.83
CA HIS A 334 13.56 3.33 -0.53
C HIS A 334 14.45 3.82 -1.69
N THR A 335 14.51 3.10 -2.81
CA THR A 335 15.18 3.55 -4.05
C THR A 335 14.40 4.60 -4.85
N PHE A 336 13.21 5.00 -4.39
CA PHE A 336 12.47 6.13 -4.94
C PHE A 336 13.00 7.44 -4.36
N ASP A 337 14.08 7.95 -4.95
CA ASP A 337 14.53 9.31 -4.68
C ASP A 337 13.37 10.29 -4.93
N ARG A 338 12.99 11.05 -3.90
CA ARG A 338 11.97 12.10 -3.98
C ARG A 338 12.49 13.34 -4.72
N ARG A 339 13.74 13.34 -5.19
CA ARG A 339 14.38 14.44 -5.94
C ARG A 339 14.59 14.15 -7.43
N ALA A 340 14.30 12.95 -7.94
CA ALA A 340 14.48 12.65 -9.36
C ALA A 340 13.24 13.03 -10.20
N THR A 341 13.31 14.17 -10.88
CA THR A 341 12.34 14.64 -11.90
C THR A 341 12.57 14.03 -13.28
N GLU A 342 12.71 12.70 -13.37
CA GLU A 342 12.83 12.03 -14.67
C GLU A 342 11.74 10.97 -14.85
N ASN A 343 11.17 10.89 -16.05
CA ASN A 343 10.09 9.97 -16.42
C ASN A 343 10.66 8.56 -16.68
N TRP A 344 10.25 7.57 -15.89
CA TRP A 344 10.70 6.19 -16.04
C TRP A 344 9.71 5.43 -16.96
N VAL A 345 10.14 5.07 -18.16
CA VAL A 345 9.43 4.10 -19.01
C VAL A 345 9.92 2.70 -18.65
N ARG A 346 9.02 1.83 -18.19
CA ARG A 346 9.34 0.44 -17.84
C ARG A 346 9.24 -0.46 -19.07
N ARG A 347 10.28 -1.27 -19.36
CA ARG A 347 10.24 -2.33 -20.39
C ARG A 347 9.95 -3.69 -19.77
N LEU A 348 9.31 -4.58 -20.54
CA LEU A 348 9.14 -5.99 -20.18
C LEU A 348 10.48 -6.72 -20.29
N THR A 349 10.70 -7.74 -19.45
CA THR A 349 11.81 -8.71 -19.66
C THR A 349 11.67 -9.41 -21.02
N VAL A 350 12.76 -9.97 -21.57
CA VAL A 350 12.71 -10.65 -22.89
C VAL A 350 11.65 -11.76 -22.87
N SER A 351 11.58 -12.51 -21.77
CA SER A 351 10.59 -13.59 -21.59
C SER A 351 9.14 -13.11 -21.43
N GLU A 352 8.91 -11.96 -20.83
CA GLU A 352 7.58 -11.35 -20.73
C GLU A 352 7.14 -10.76 -22.07
N TYR A 353 8.07 -10.17 -22.82
CA TYR A 353 7.80 -9.65 -24.16
C TYR A 353 7.40 -10.77 -25.12
N ILE A 354 8.17 -11.87 -25.17
CA ILE A 354 7.85 -13.06 -25.98
C ILE A 354 6.45 -13.59 -25.65
N ARG A 355 6.12 -13.74 -24.35
CA ARG A 355 4.81 -14.23 -23.92
C ARG A 355 3.67 -13.27 -24.25
N SER A 356 3.90 -11.97 -24.11
CA SER A 356 2.90 -10.95 -24.43
C SER A 356 2.60 -10.92 -25.92
N VAL A 357 3.63 -10.98 -26.78
CA VAL A 357 3.45 -11.07 -28.24
C VAL A 357 2.70 -12.36 -28.60
N LYS A 358 3.13 -13.51 -28.08
CA LYS A 358 2.45 -14.79 -28.34
C LYS A 358 0.99 -14.77 -27.87
N SER A 359 0.70 -14.17 -26.71
CA SER A 359 -0.66 -14.06 -26.17
C SER A 359 -1.56 -13.08 -26.93
N VAL A 360 -1.00 -11.99 -27.46
CA VAL A 360 -1.80 -10.91 -28.08
C VAL A 360 -1.96 -11.11 -29.57
N VAL A 361 -0.92 -11.55 -30.27
CA VAL A 361 -0.93 -11.70 -31.73
C VAL A 361 -0.83 -13.15 -32.20
N GLY A 362 -0.60 -14.11 -31.30
CA GLY A 362 -0.50 -15.54 -31.66
C GLY A 362 0.81 -15.93 -32.35
N VAL A 363 1.76 -15.00 -32.50
CA VAL A 363 3.03 -15.22 -33.18
C VAL A 363 4.12 -15.60 -32.17
N ASP A 364 4.84 -16.67 -32.45
CA ASP A 364 6.04 -17.03 -31.71
C ASP A 364 7.27 -16.29 -32.26
N ILE A 365 7.91 -15.53 -31.38
CA ILE A 365 9.11 -14.73 -31.66
C ILE A 365 10.29 -15.12 -30.78
N GLU A 366 10.24 -16.27 -30.10
CA GLU A 366 11.24 -16.61 -29.09
C GLU A 366 12.67 -16.59 -29.63
N LYS A 367 12.90 -17.17 -30.82
CA LYS A 367 14.22 -17.21 -31.44
C LYS A 367 14.71 -15.80 -31.78
N GLU A 368 13.88 -15.04 -32.48
CA GLU A 368 14.21 -13.69 -32.94
C GLU A 368 14.43 -12.71 -31.78
N ALA A 369 13.60 -12.79 -30.74
CA ALA A 369 13.68 -11.92 -29.58
C ALA A 369 14.94 -12.20 -28.75
N ARG A 370 15.36 -13.46 -28.61
CA ARG A 370 16.58 -13.83 -27.88
C ARG A 370 17.87 -13.49 -28.62
N GLU A 371 17.81 -13.41 -29.95
CA GLU A 371 18.96 -13.03 -30.79
C GLU A 371 19.13 -11.51 -30.89
N LEU A 372 18.02 -10.77 -30.99
CA LEU A 372 18.04 -9.33 -31.26
C LEU A 372 17.99 -8.46 -29.99
N LEU A 373 17.34 -8.92 -28.92
CA LEU A 373 17.31 -8.19 -27.65
C LEU A 373 18.55 -8.57 -26.83
N PRO A 374 19.18 -7.61 -26.13
CA PRO A 374 20.28 -7.92 -25.24
C PRO A 374 19.81 -8.89 -24.14
N SER A 375 20.72 -9.74 -23.70
CA SER A 375 20.46 -10.70 -22.63
C SER A 375 20.01 -9.97 -21.36
N ASP A 376 18.97 -10.51 -20.72
CA ASP A 376 18.56 -10.07 -19.39
C ASP A 376 19.76 -10.31 -18.43
N ILE A 377 20.43 -9.25 -17.97
CA ILE A 377 21.55 -9.38 -17.03
C ILE A 377 20.98 -9.91 -15.71
N ARG A 378 21.46 -11.10 -15.36
CA ARG A 378 20.99 -12.08 -14.37
C ARG A 378 19.73 -11.76 -13.56
N ALA A 379 18.82 -12.71 -13.74
CA ALA A 379 17.61 -12.96 -13.00
C ALA A 379 17.73 -14.33 -12.32
N ASP A 380 17.41 -14.39 -11.04
CA ASP A 380 17.05 -15.61 -10.35
C ASP A 380 15.94 -15.29 -9.34
N GLY A 381 14.76 -15.89 -9.61
CA GLY A 381 13.64 -15.97 -8.68
C GLY A 381 12.88 -14.66 -8.43
N PHE A 382 11.93 -14.33 -9.31
CA PHE A 382 10.86 -13.35 -9.08
C PHE A 382 11.26 -12.08 -8.29
N SER A 383 12.06 -11.19 -8.88
CA SER A 383 11.96 -9.72 -8.72
C SER A 383 13.15 -8.99 -9.38
N ASN A 384 12.89 -7.77 -9.84
CA ASN A 384 13.83 -6.67 -10.08
C ASN A 384 14.51 -6.50 -11.46
N THR A 385 13.96 -5.57 -12.24
CA THR A 385 14.74 -4.70 -13.14
C THR A 385 14.07 -3.33 -13.19
N ALA A 386 14.23 -2.54 -12.12
CA ALA A 386 13.97 -1.10 -12.21
C ALA A 386 15.25 -0.32 -12.50
N TYR A 387 16.41 -0.80 -12.04
CA TYR A 387 17.65 0.00 -12.06
C TYR A 387 18.50 -0.13 -13.34
N ASN A 388 18.31 -1.19 -14.15
CA ASN A 388 19.22 -1.50 -15.27
C ASN A 388 18.61 -1.28 -16.66
N LEU A 389 17.59 -0.43 -16.77
CA LEU A 389 16.85 -0.21 -18.02
C LEU A 389 17.05 1.20 -18.56
N LYS A 390 18.29 1.55 -18.92
CA LYS A 390 18.49 2.65 -19.88
C LYS A 390 18.01 2.15 -21.24
N VAL A 391 16.96 2.77 -21.78
CA VAL A 391 16.58 2.60 -23.18
C VAL A 391 17.57 3.40 -24.00
N ASP A 392 18.64 2.76 -24.46
CA ASP A 392 19.48 3.34 -25.50
C ASP A 392 18.78 3.26 -26.88
N LEU A 393 19.28 4.01 -27.85
CA LEU A 393 18.72 4.03 -29.21
C LEU A 393 18.69 2.65 -29.87
N LYS A 394 19.65 1.77 -29.53
CA LYS A 394 19.74 0.41 -30.07
C LYS A 394 18.58 -0.47 -29.60
N HIS A 395 18.06 -0.25 -28.40
CA HIS A 395 16.86 -0.95 -27.94
C HIS A 395 15.62 -0.56 -28.74
N ILE A 396 15.46 0.73 -29.06
CA ILE A 396 14.33 1.23 -29.85
C ILE A 396 14.36 0.62 -31.25
N GLU A 397 15.54 0.59 -31.88
CA GLU A 397 15.76 -0.04 -33.18
C GLU A 397 15.48 -1.55 -33.13
N ALA A 398 15.91 -2.25 -32.08
CA ALA A 398 15.66 -3.67 -31.90
C ALA A 398 14.14 -3.98 -31.79
N TYR A 399 13.39 -3.21 -31.01
CA TYR A 399 11.94 -3.38 -30.92
C TYR A 399 11.23 -3.05 -32.23
N ALA A 400 11.69 -2.04 -32.97
CA ALA A 400 11.13 -1.70 -34.28
C ALA A 400 11.35 -2.83 -35.31
N THR A 401 12.54 -3.43 -35.33
CA THR A 401 12.84 -4.59 -36.19
C THR A 401 12.00 -5.81 -35.82
N LEU A 402 11.85 -6.10 -34.52
CA LEU A 402 10.98 -7.18 -34.04
C LEU A 402 9.51 -6.95 -34.42
N ALA A 403 9.01 -5.72 -34.33
CA ALA A 403 7.66 -5.39 -34.76
C ALA A 403 7.46 -5.70 -36.26
N GLY A 404 8.44 -5.38 -37.11
CA GLY A 404 8.42 -5.74 -38.53
C GLY A 404 8.35 -7.25 -38.77
N TRP A 405 9.11 -8.04 -38.00
CA TRP A 405 9.09 -9.51 -38.10
C TRP A 405 7.79 -10.12 -37.58
N ILE A 406 7.24 -9.59 -36.48
CA ILE A 406 5.93 -10.00 -35.94
C ILE A 406 4.86 -9.84 -37.01
N VAL A 407 4.81 -8.67 -37.66
CA VAL A 407 3.83 -8.38 -38.72
C VAL A 407 4.01 -9.34 -39.90
N LYS A 408 5.24 -9.58 -40.35
CA LYS A 408 5.51 -10.53 -41.46
C LYS A 408 5.04 -11.95 -41.12
N LYS A 409 5.41 -12.48 -39.94
CA LYS A 409 4.99 -13.82 -39.50
C LYS A 409 3.49 -13.93 -39.30
N TRP A 410 2.87 -12.87 -38.76
CA TRP A 410 1.43 -12.82 -38.56
C TRP A 410 0.67 -12.89 -39.90
N ILE A 411 1.09 -12.10 -40.89
CA ILE A 411 0.52 -12.13 -42.24
C ILE A 411 0.69 -13.52 -42.87
N PHE A 412 1.90 -14.10 -42.80
CA PHE A 412 2.18 -15.41 -43.40
C PHE A 412 1.31 -16.52 -42.78
N SER A 413 1.16 -16.55 -41.44
CA SER A 413 0.32 -17.53 -40.74
C SER A 413 -1.16 -17.47 -41.10
N ARG A 414 -1.66 -16.29 -41.50
CA ARG A 414 -3.05 -16.11 -41.95
C ARG A 414 -3.24 -16.46 -43.42
N SER A 415 -2.24 -16.21 -44.27
CA SER A 415 -2.27 -16.62 -45.68
C SER A 415 -2.23 -18.14 -45.86
N SER A 416 -1.55 -18.88 -44.96
CA SER A 416 -1.50 -20.36 -44.99
C SER A 416 -2.81 -21.04 -44.60
N ASN A 417 -3.68 -20.36 -43.85
CA ASN A 417 -4.98 -20.89 -43.41
C ASN A 417 -6.10 -20.68 -44.45
N VAL A 418 -5.84 -19.98 -45.56
CA VAL A 418 -6.84 -19.72 -46.61
C VAL A 418 -6.78 -20.75 -47.74
N THR A 419 -5.70 -21.53 -47.86
CA THR A 419 -5.49 -22.49 -48.95
C THR A 419 -5.88 -23.94 -48.64
N THR A 420 -6.47 -24.24 -47.47
CA THR A 420 -6.85 -25.61 -47.04
C THR A 420 -8.35 -25.84 -46.89
N THR A 421 -9.17 -24.99 -47.50
CA THR A 421 -10.61 -25.26 -47.74
C THR A 421 -10.90 -25.05 -49.22
N GLY A 422 -10.62 -26.07 -50.02
CA GLY A 422 -10.94 -26.18 -51.44
C GLY A 422 -11.27 -27.62 -51.76
#